data_AF-A0A2K0XPK7-F1
#
_entry.id   AF-A0A2K0XPK7-F1
#
_cell.length_a   1.000
_cell.length_b   1.000
_cell.length_c   1.000
_cell.angle_alpha   90.00
_cell.angle_beta   90.00
_cell.angle_gamma   90.00
#
_symmetry.space_group_name_H-M   'P 1'
#
loop_
_entity.id
_entity.type
_entity.pdbx_description
1 polymer ?
#
loop_
_entity_poly.entity_id
_entity_poly.type
_entity_poly.pdbx_seq_one_letter_code
_entity_poly.pdbx_strand_id
1 'polypeptide(L)'
;MRKDLSPTELLIAECYCRGLIDKEVAEAVGKPVWTVRTHKKHIYQKLGISSMQELVLWMVCRRIGKVWNAKEVRLKGLSAILSILLLAQSTLWINARILMVRRRMSPIERYAEPAERPKARVESW
;
A
#
# COMPACT_ATOMS: atom_id res chain seq x y z
N MET A 1 6.70 -30.02 9.68
CA MET A 1 6.23 -30.07 11.09
C MET A 1 5.19 -28.98 11.29
N ARG A 2 3.95 -29.32 11.69
CA ARG A 2 2.99 -28.30 12.15
C ARG A 2 3.53 -27.72 13.46
N LYS A 3 4.02 -26.48 13.42
CA LYS A 3 4.46 -25.74 14.61
C LYS A 3 3.23 -25.12 15.25
N ASP A 4 2.44 -25.94 15.94
CA ASP A 4 1.29 -25.47 16.68
C ASP A 4 1.73 -24.92 18.04
N LEU A 5 1.22 -23.73 18.35
CA LEU A 5 1.40 -23.09 19.65
C LEU A 5 0.50 -23.74 20.70
N SER A 6 0.99 -23.76 21.93
CA SER A 6 0.18 -24.12 23.10
C SER A 6 -0.97 -23.12 23.26
N PRO A 7 -2.13 -23.51 23.83
CA PRO A 7 -3.25 -22.60 24.06
C PRO A 7 -2.85 -21.31 24.80
N THR A 8 -1.93 -21.41 25.77
CA THR A 8 -1.41 -20.26 26.51
C THR A 8 -0.56 -19.34 25.62
N GLU A 9 0.27 -19.92 24.77
CA GLU A 9 1.10 -19.15 23.83
C GLU A 9 0.23 -18.47 22.77
N LEU A 10 -0.85 -19.11 22.35
CA LEU A 10 -1.83 -18.55 21.42
C LEU A 10 -2.54 -17.34 22.04
N LEU A 11 -2.98 -17.44 23.30
CA LEU A 11 -3.63 -16.34 24.02
C LEU A 11 -2.70 -15.13 24.15
N ILE A 12 -1.43 -15.35 24.50
CA ILE A 12 -0.41 -14.28 24.53
C ILE A 12 -0.23 -13.67 23.12
N ALA A 13 -0.16 -14.50 22.08
CA ALA A 13 -0.03 -14.02 20.70
C ALA A 13 -1.24 -13.20 20.24
N GLU A 14 -2.46 -13.57 20.65
CA GLU A 14 -3.68 -12.80 20.39
C GLU A 14 -3.65 -11.43 21.08
N CYS A 15 -3.22 -11.38 22.35
CA CYS A 15 -3.04 -10.12 23.06
C CYS A 15 -2.08 -9.18 22.31
N TYR A 16 -0.96 -9.71 21.80
CA TYR A 16 -0.04 -8.95 20.96
C TYR A 16 -0.67 -8.51 19.63
N CYS A 17 -1.50 -9.34 19.00
CA CYS A 17 -2.21 -8.97 17.77
C CYS A 17 -3.25 -7.86 17.98
N ARG A 18 -3.74 -7.67 19.20
CA ARG A 18 -4.61 -6.54 19.58
C ARG A 18 -3.83 -5.24 19.82
N GLY A 19 -2.49 -5.30 19.78
CA GLY A 19 -1.62 -4.13 20.01
C GLY A 19 -1.31 -3.85 21.48
N LEU A 20 -1.59 -4.79 22.39
CA LEU A 20 -1.32 -4.62 23.81
C LEU A 20 0.19 -4.57 24.09
N ILE A 21 0.60 -3.73 25.05
CA ILE A 21 1.99 -3.65 25.51
C ILE A 21 2.31 -4.76 26.51
N ASP A 22 3.60 -5.08 26.71
CA ASP A 22 4.05 -6.17 27.60
C ASP A 22 3.43 -6.11 29.01
N LYS A 23 3.13 -4.91 29.53
CA LYS A 23 2.47 -4.70 30.84
C LYS A 23 0.98 -5.09 30.79
N GLU A 24 0.26 -4.64 29.78
CA GLU A 24 -1.16 -4.96 29.59
C GLU A 24 -1.35 -6.45 29.27
N VAL A 25 -0.43 -7.04 28.50
CA VAL A 25 -0.42 -8.49 28.25
C VAL A 25 -0.20 -9.26 29.56
N ALA A 26 0.70 -8.79 30.42
CA ALA A 26 0.94 -9.38 31.73
C ALA A 26 -0.31 -9.32 32.63
N GLU A 27 -1.01 -8.19 32.64
CA GLU A 27 -2.28 -8.02 33.36
C GLU A 27 -3.38 -8.92 32.79
N ALA A 28 -3.54 -8.98 31.46
CA ALA A 28 -4.55 -9.80 30.81
C ALA A 28 -4.35 -11.31 31.03
N VAL A 29 -3.09 -11.76 31.12
CA VAL A 29 -2.73 -13.18 31.29
C VAL A 29 -2.58 -13.56 32.78
N GLY A 30 -2.52 -12.57 33.68
CA GLY A 30 -2.27 -12.80 35.11
C GLY A 30 -0.86 -13.34 35.39
N LYS A 31 0.15 -12.92 34.61
CA LYS A 31 1.54 -13.36 34.74
C LYS A 31 2.49 -12.18 34.86
N PRO A 32 3.61 -12.30 35.55
CA PRO A 32 4.58 -11.21 35.65
C PRO A 32 5.21 -10.90 34.27
N VAL A 33 5.56 -9.63 34.07
CA VAL A 33 6.06 -9.08 32.80
C VAL A 33 7.26 -9.86 32.25
N TRP A 34 8.18 -10.31 33.12
CA TRP A 34 9.36 -11.08 32.71
C TRP A 34 8.98 -12.44 32.10
N THR A 35 7.95 -13.10 32.62
CA THR A 35 7.45 -14.37 32.08
C THR A 35 6.82 -14.18 30.71
N VAL A 36 6.07 -13.09 30.52
CA VAL A 36 5.50 -12.72 29.22
C VAL A 36 6.61 -12.51 28.19
N ARG A 37 7.70 -11.81 28.56
CA ARG A 37 8.86 -11.62 27.68
C ARG A 37 9.53 -12.95 27.31
N THR A 38 9.67 -13.87 28.26
CA THR A 38 10.19 -15.22 27.99
C THR A 38 9.28 -15.98 27.04
N HIS A 39 7.95 -15.94 27.27
CA HIS A 39 6.98 -16.59 26.39
C HIS A 39 7.01 -16.00 24.98
N LYS A 40 7.10 -14.67 24.86
CA LYS A 40 7.28 -13.98 23.57
C LYS A 40 8.52 -14.49 22.82
N LYS A 41 9.66 -14.62 23.51
CA LYS A 41 10.90 -15.16 22.92
C LYS A 41 10.71 -16.61 22.45
N HIS A 42 10.08 -17.44 23.27
CA HIS A 42 9.80 -18.83 22.91
C HIS A 42 8.85 -18.93 21.71
N ILE A 43 7.81 -18.11 21.66
CA ILE A 43 6.89 -18.01 20.51
C ILE A 43 7.67 -17.68 19.24
N TYR A 44 8.57 -16.69 19.29
CA TYR A 44 9.37 -16.28 18.13
C TYR A 44 10.32 -17.38 17.67
N GLN A 45 11.02 -18.03 18.60
CA GLN A 45 11.90 -19.17 18.28
C GLN A 45 11.13 -20.36 17.72
N LYS A 46 9.97 -20.68 18.31
CA LYS A 46 9.10 -21.77 17.88
C LYS A 46 8.58 -21.51 16.48
N LEU A 47 8.14 -20.29 16.17
CA LEU A 47 7.65 -19.90 14.86
C LEU A 47 8.76 -19.63 13.83
N GLY A 48 10.00 -19.36 14.27
CA GLY A 48 11.11 -18.94 13.41
C GLY A 48 10.92 -17.54 12.84
N ILE A 49 10.23 -16.68 13.57
CA ILE A 49 9.97 -15.28 13.21
C ILE A 49 10.84 -14.35 14.05
N SER A 50 11.17 -13.19 13.51
CA SER A 50 12.01 -12.19 14.17
C SER A 50 11.25 -10.92 14.56
N SER A 51 10.04 -10.76 14.05
CA SER A 51 9.31 -9.50 14.09
C SER A 51 7.87 -9.69 14.59
N MET A 52 7.35 -8.67 15.29
CA MET A 52 5.96 -8.64 15.73
C MET A 52 4.98 -8.60 14.56
N GLN A 53 5.34 -7.94 13.47
CA GLN A 53 4.55 -7.91 12.23
C GLN A 53 4.42 -9.32 11.63
N GLU A 54 5.50 -10.12 11.68
CA GLU A 54 5.47 -11.52 11.24
C GLU A 54 4.56 -12.38 12.13
N LEU A 55 4.50 -12.10 13.44
CA LEU A 55 3.56 -12.78 14.36
C LEU A 55 2.11 -12.49 13.98
N VAL A 56 1.78 -11.23 13.74
CA VAL A 56 0.42 -10.81 13.36
C VAL A 56 0.01 -11.48 12.05
N LEU A 57 0.90 -11.43 11.05
CA LEU A 57 0.63 -11.98 9.74
C LEU A 57 0.53 -13.52 9.78
N TRP A 58 1.31 -14.18 10.65
CA TRP A 58 1.16 -15.61 10.96
C TRP A 58 -0.22 -15.93 11.56
N MET A 59 -0.69 -15.14 12.53
CA MET A 59 -2.01 -15.32 13.15
C MET A 59 -3.15 -15.14 12.14
N VAL A 60 -3.02 -14.19 11.21
CA VAL A 60 -3.98 -14.01 10.11
C VAL A 60 -3.97 -15.21 9.17
N CYS A 61 -2.80 -15.68 8.75
CA CYS A 61 -2.71 -16.88 7.89
C CYS A 61 -3.24 -18.14 8.58
N ARG A 62 -3.02 -18.27 9.89
CA ARG A 62 -3.61 -19.35 10.71
C ARG A 62 -5.13 -19.32 10.65
N ARG A 63 -5.77 -18.14 10.78
CA ARG A 63 -7.23 -17.99 10.66
C ARG A 63 -7.76 -18.35 9.27
N ILE A 64 -7.00 -18.05 8.22
CA ILE A 64 -7.38 -18.34 6.83
C ILE A 64 -7.11 -19.81 6.46
N GLY A 65 -6.46 -20.59 7.33
CA GLY A 65 -6.09 -21.98 7.06
C GLY A 65 -5.01 -22.13 5.98
N LYS A 66 -4.27 -21.04 5.68
CA LYS A 66 -3.27 -21.02 4.61
C LYS A 66 -1.87 -21.30 5.18
N VAL A 67 -1.09 -22.07 4.44
CA VAL A 67 0.29 -22.41 4.82
C VAL A 67 1.14 -21.13 4.86
N TRP A 68 1.66 -20.78 6.03
CA TRP A 68 2.50 -19.60 6.23
C TRP A 68 3.84 -19.76 5.50
N ASN A 69 4.18 -18.81 4.62
CA ASN A 69 5.51 -18.70 4.03
C ASN A 69 5.96 -17.24 4.01
N ALA A 70 6.77 -16.84 4.99
CA ALA A 70 7.23 -15.46 5.16
C ALA A 70 7.96 -14.91 3.91
N LYS A 71 8.73 -15.77 3.22
CA LYS A 71 9.43 -15.37 1.97
C LYS A 71 8.43 -15.02 0.87
N GLU A 72 7.35 -15.79 0.78
CA GLU A 72 6.35 -15.62 -0.26
C GLU A 72 5.48 -14.39 -0.04
N VAL A 73 5.15 -14.07 1.22
CA VAL A 73 4.38 -12.84 1.53
C VAL A 73 5.18 -11.58 1.22
N ARG A 74 6.48 -11.57 1.53
CA ARG A 74 7.37 -10.44 1.20
C ARG A 74 7.50 -10.23 -0.30
N LEU A 75 7.70 -11.32 -1.06
CA LEU A 75 7.85 -11.26 -2.52
C LEU A 75 6.55 -10.81 -3.20
N LYS A 76 5.41 -11.39 -2.81
CA LYS A 76 4.09 -11.03 -3.38
C LYS A 76 3.69 -9.61 -2.98
N GLY A 77 3.96 -9.20 -1.74
CA GLY A 77 3.72 -7.83 -1.28
C GLY A 77 4.49 -6.81 -2.09
N LEU A 78 5.79 -7.04 -2.33
CA LEU A 78 6.61 -6.16 -3.18
C LEU A 78 6.07 -6.08 -4.61
N SER A 79 5.72 -7.23 -5.20
CA SER A 79 5.17 -7.25 -6.57
C SER A 79 3.85 -6.47 -6.68
N ALA A 80 2.95 -6.58 -5.71
CA ALA A 80 1.68 -5.87 -5.70
C ALA A 80 1.87 -4.35 -5.59
N ILE A 81 2.79 -3.90 -4.71
CA ILE A 81 3.11 -2.48 -4.55
C ILE A 81 3.70 -1.92 -5.84
N LEU A 82 4.63 -2.63 -6.48
CA LEU A 82 5.22 -2.21 -7.75
C LEU A 82 4.17 -2.15 -8.86
N SER A 83 3.27 -3.12 -8.96
CA SER A 83 2.17 -3.09 -9.94
C SER A 83 1.26 -1.87 -9.73
N ILE A 84 0.86 -1.57 -8.50
CA ILE A 84 0.02 -0.39 -8.19
C ILE A 84 0.76 0.90 -8.54
N LEU A 85 2.05 0.99 -8.19
CA LEU A 85 2.87 2.15 -8.50
C LEU A 85 2.98 2.38 -10.01
N LEU A 86 3.20 1.31 -10.80
CA LEU A 86 3.30 1.40 -12.26
C LEU A 86 1.97 1.85 -12.89
N LEU A 87 0.84 1.37 -12.38
CA LEU A 87 -0.47 1.82 -12.85
C LEU A 87 -0.71 3.30 -12.54
N ALA A 88 -0.30 3.77 -11.36
CA ALA A 88 -0.38 5.19 -10.99
C ALA A 88 0.51 6.07 -11.87
N GLN A 89 1.74 5.63 -12.15
CA GLN A 89 2.63 6.34 -13.08
C GLN A 89 2.05 6.37 -14.50
N SER A 90 1.44 5.27 -14.95
CA SER A 90 0.81 5.16 -16.28
C SER A 90 -0.35 6.14 -16.44
N THR A 91 -1.26 6.25 -15.47
CA THR A 91 -2.41 7.18 -15.55
C THR A 91 -1.96 8.64 -15.54
N LEU A 92 -0.95 8.99 -14.74
CA LEU A 92 -0.33 10.32 -14.74
C LEU A 92 0.32 10.64 -16.10
N TRP A 93 1.03 9.68 -16.69
CA TRP A 93 1.66 9.83 -18.01
C TRP A 93 0.62 10.00 -19.13
N ILE A 94 -0.45 9.20 -19.12
CA ILE A 94 -1.53 9.27 -20.11
C ILE A 94 -2.23 10.63 -20.03
N ASN A 95 -2.56 11.10 -18.83
CA ASN A 95 -3.18 12.42 -18.62
C ASN A 95 -2.26 13.56 -19.10
N ALA A 96 -0.98 13.52 -18.77
CA ALA A 96 -0.01 14.51 -19.25
C ALA A 96 0.12 14.51 -20.78
N ARG A 97 0.11 13.33 -21.41
CA ARG A 97 0.16 13.17 -22.87
C ARG A 97 -1.09 13.75 -23.55
N ILE A 98 -2.29 13.49 -23.01
CA ILE A 98 -3.55 14.05 -23.52
C ILE A 98 -3.55 15.58 -23.43
N LEU A 99 -3.09 16.15 -22.31
CA LEU A 99 -2.97 17.60 -22.14
C LEU A 99 -1.97 18.24 -23.11
N MET A 100 -0.86 17.56 -23.43
CA MET A 100 0.10 18.04 -24.44
C MET A 100 -0.50 18.05 -25.86
N VAL A 101 -1.28 17.04 -26.24
CA VAL A 101 -1.98 17.01 -27.54
C VAL A 101 -3.03 18.13 -27.61
N ARG A 102 -3.74 18.40 -26.52
CA ARG A 102 -4.73 19.50 -26.43
C ARG A 102 -4.09 20.88 -26.58
N ARG A 103 -2.90 21.11 -26.00
CA ARG A 103 -2.15 22.38 -26.20
C ARG A 103 -1.61 22.57 -27.62
N ARG A 104 -1.53 21.52 -28.44
CA ARG A 104 -1.07 21.61 -29.84
C ARG A 104 -2.18 22.07 -30.80
N MET A 105 -3.45 21.99 -30.39
CA MET A 105 -4.59 22.54 -31.12
C MET A 105 -5.06 23.85 -30.49
N SER A 106 -4.25 24.90 -30.62
CA SER A 106 -4.74 26.27 -30.69
C SER A 106 -3.81 27.16 -31.52
N PRO A 107 -3.97 27.14 -32.84
CA PRO A 107 -3.64 28.36 -33.59
C PRO A 107 -4.63 28.66 -34.71
N ILE A 108 -5.91 28.96 -34.44
CA ILE A 108 -6.82 29.43 -35.52
C ILE A 108 -7.73 30.62 -35.15
N GLU A 109 -7.91 31.01 -33.88
CA GLU A 109 -8.80 32.15 -33.58
C GLU A 109 -8.17 33.55 -33.74
N ARG A 110 -6.89 33.65 -34.12
CA ARG A 110 -6.19 34.95 -34.27
C ARG A 110 -6.16 35.54 -35.68
N TYR A 111 -6.80 34.90 -36.68
CA TYR A 111 -6.82 35.40 -38.07
C TYR A 111 -8.20 35.84 -38.56
N ALA A 112 -9.21 35.93 -37.70
CA ALA A 112 -10.49 36.57 -38.04
C ALA A 112 -10.42 38.09 -37.80
N GLU A 113 -9.43 38.75 -38.40
CA GLU A 113 -9.45 40.20 -38.57
C GLU A 113 -9.86 40.44 -40.03
N PRO A 114 -11.06 41.00 -40.32
CA PRO A 114 -11.44 41.31 -41.69
C PRO A 114 -10.62 42.52 -42.16
N ALA A 115 -9.44 42.23 -42.68
CA ALA A 115 -8.71 43.12 -43.57
C ALA A 115 -9.39 43.11 -44.94
N GLU A 116 -10.46 43.90 -45.11
CA GLU A 116 -10.90 44.30 -46.45
C GLU A 116 -10.56 45.76 -46.76
N ARG A 117 -9.87 45.88 -47.89
CA ARG A 117 -9.09 46.99 -48.43
C ARG A 117 -9.96 48.13 -48.99
N PRO A 118 -9.37 49.33 -49.15
CA PRO A 118 -10.04 50.47 -49.77
C PRO A 118 -10.30 50.19 -51.26
N LYS A 119 -11.53 50.41 -51.74
CA LYS A 119 -11.82 50.48 -53.18
C LYS A 119 -11.89 51.95 -53.61
N ALA A 120 -11.03 52.25 -54.57
CA ALA A 120 -10.78 53.57 -55.13
C ALA A 120 -11.95 54.12 -55.95
N ARG A 121 -12.03 55.46 -55.94
CA ARG A 121 -12.45 56.39 -57.00
C ARG A 121 -13.49 55.89 -58.02
N VAL A 122 -14.67 56.51 -57.97
CA VAL A 122 -15.49 56.73 -59.16
C VAL A 122 -15.87 58.22 -59.18
N GLU A 123 -15.44 58.91 -60.24
CA GLU A 123 -15.71 60.33 -60.54
C GLU A 123 -17.12 60.51 -61.13
N SER A 124 -17.54 61.79 -61.23
CA SER A 124 -18.64 62.36 -62.05
C SER A 124 -20.03 62.38 -61.38
N TRP A 125 -20.76 63.50 -61.26
CA TRP A 125 -20.74 64.85 -61.85
C TRP A 125 -21.14 65.90 -60.81
#